data_AF-A0A843M157-F1
#
_entry.id   AF-A0A843M157-F1
#
_cell.length_a   1.000
_cell.length_b   1.000
_cell.length_c   1.000
_cell.angle_alpha   90.00
_cell.angle_beta   90.00
_cell.angle_gamma   90.00
#
_symmetry.space_group_name_H-M   'P 1'
#
loop_
_entity.id
_entity.type
_entity.pdbx_description
1 polymer ?
#
loop_
_entity_poly.entity_id
_entity_poly.type
_entity_poly.pdbx_seq_one_letter_code
_entity_poly.pdbx_strand_id
1 'polypeptide(L)'
;ITMLIANFIYVYGVGIVPAASKVPVDIITKRNQEKYKTPGTEGHGVPTTCFISGLIGGLFGGFGGGLVYYAIDAAVQKSTYFTDPAISIGLAAILGVGVFFINAVIASYNIGGTIEGMHDPKFKRIGRGALSCAIASIVVGVFCVLLTGGI
;
A
#
# COMPACT_ATOMS: atom_id res chain seq x y z
N ILE A 1 14.70 -0.51 1.55
CA ILE A 1 15.81 -1.51 1.42
C ILE A 1 15.55 -2.45 0.25
N THR A 2 14.41 -3.14 0.20
CA THR A 2 14.02 -4.05 -0.91
C THR A 2 14.13 -3.43 -2.30
N MET A 3 13.58 -2.23 -2.52
CA MET A 3 13.67 -1.53 -3.83
C MET A 3 15.12 -1.20 -4.26
N LEU A 4 15.99 -0.91 -3.29
CA LEU A 4 17.39 -0.55 -3.52
C LEU A 4 18.22 -1.80 -3.88
N ILE A 5 18.02 -2.90 -3.17
CA ILE A 5 18.65 -4.19 -3.49
C ILE A 5 18.19 -4.68 -4.87
N ALA A 6 16.90 -4.57 -5.18
CA ALA A 6 16.38 -4.90 -6.51
C ALA A 6 17.11 -4.10 -7.61
N ASN A 7 17.19 -2.77 -7.46
CA ASN A 7 17.91 -1.94 -8.43
C ASN A 7 19.39 -2.30 -8.54
N PHE A 8 20.07 -2.67 -7.45
CA PHE A 8 21.44 -3.14 -7.52
C PHE A 8 21.59 -4.43 -8.35
N ILE A 9 20.68 -5.39 -8.18
CA ILE A 9 20.68 -6.63 -8.97
C ILE A 9 20.40 -6.32 -10.44
N TYR A 10 19.45 -5.44 -10.75
CA TYR A 10 19.13 -5.05 -12.13
C TYR A 10 20.31 -4.36 -12.82
N VAL A 11 20.95 -3.40 -12.15
CA VAL A 11 22.05 -2.62 -12.72
C VAL A 11 23.35 -3.40 -12.79
N TYR A 12 23.78 -4.01 -11.68
CA TYR A 12 25.10 -4.66 -11.59
C TYR A 12 25.06 -6.17 -11.87
N GLY A 13 23.91 -6.83 -11.64
CA GLY A 13 23.75 -8.25 -11.92
C GLY A 13 23.33 -8.52 -13.37
N VAL A 14 22.40 -7.74 -13.90
CA VAL A 14 21.82 -7.95 -15.25
C VAL A 14 22.34 -6.96 -16.29
N GLY A 15 22.84 -5.79 -15.87
CA GLY A 15 23.36 -4.76 -16.79
C GLY A 15 22.28 -3.90 -17.45
N ILE A 16 21.07 -3.88 -16.90
CA ILE A 16 19.94 -3.10 -17.42
C ILE A 16 19.61 -1.94 -16.48
N VAL A 17 19.38 -0.77 -17.07
CA VAL A 17 19.02 0.43 -16.30
C VAL A 17 17.54 0.39 -15.89
N PRO A 18 17.19 0.88 -14.69
CA PRO A 18 15.79 0.97 -14.30
C PRO A 18 15.04 1.93 -15.23
N ALA A 19 13.96 1.45 -15.85
CA ALA A 19 13.21 2.19 -16.85
C ALA A 19 11.70 1.95 -16.72
N ALA A 20 10.90 3.01 -16.75
CA ALA A 20 9.44 2.97 -16.80
C ALA A 20 8.94 2.81 -18.25
N SER A 21 7.83 2.10 -18.45
CA SER A 21 7.20 1.80 -19.75
C SER A 21 5.88 2.54 -19.97
N LYS A 22 5.13 2.82 -18.92
CA LYS A 22 3.75 3.35 -19.00
C LYS A 22 3.69 4.84 -19.33
N VAL A 23 4.76 5.58 -19.07
CA VAL A 23 4.91 6.98 -19.47
C VAL A 23 6.30 7.18 -20.11
N PRO A 24 6.39 7.83 -21.27
CA PRO A 24 7.64 7.93 -22.04
C PRO A 24 8.70 8.80 -21.37
N VAL A 25 8.26 9.80 -20.61
CA VAL A 25 9.14 10.73 -19.88
C VAL A 25 8.87 10.59 -18.40
N ASP A 26 9.91 10.30 -17.63
CA ASP A 26 9.82 10.24 -16.18
C ASP A 26 9.35 11.60 -15.63
N ILE A 27 8.26 11.61 -14.88
CA ILE A 27 7.66 12.84 -14.36
C ILE A 27 8.57 13.56 -13.36
N ILE A 28 9.45 12.81 -12.69
CA ILE A 28 10.35 13.31 -11.66
C ILE A 28 11.67 13.76 -12.28
N THR A 29 12.34 12.86 -13.00
CA THR A 29 13.66 13.17 -13.57
C THR A 29 13.60 13.87 -14.92
N LYS A 30 12.42 13.95 -15.56
CA LYS A 30 12.18 14.52 -16.90
C LYS A 30 12.99 13.86 -18.02
N ARG A 31 13.57 12.68 -17.77
CA ARG A 31 14.33 11.92 -18.77
C ARG A 31 13.39 11.07 -19.61
N ASN A 32 13.63 11.03 -20.92
CA ASN A 32 12.96 10.08 -21.80
C ASN A 32 13.50 8.67 -21.52
N GLN A 33 12.60 7.73 -21.22
CA GLN A 33 12.94 6.36 -20.82
C GLN A 33 12.66 5.32 -21.93
N GLU A 34 12.01 5.71 -23.03
CA GLU A 34 11.64 4.80 -24.12
C GLU A 34 12.84 4.07 -24.72
N LYS A 35 13.96 4.79 -24.88
CA LYS A 35 15.20 4.23 -25.46
C LYS A 35 15.89 3.19 -24.59
N TYR A 36 15.60 3.19 -23.29
CA TYR A 36 16.21 2.30 -22.31
C TYR A 36 15.34 1.07 -22.03
N LYS A 37 14.21 0.95 -22.73
CA LYS A 37 13.26 -0.14 -22.57
C LYS A 37 13.43 -1.19 -23.67
N THR A 38 13.68 -2.42 -23.27
CA THR A 38 13.57 -3.61 -24.12
C THR A 38 12.14 -3.73 -24.72
N PRO A 39 12.01 -3.89 -26.04
CA PRO A 39 10.72 -4.07 -26.69
C PRO A 39 9.91 -5.24 -26.07
N GLY A 40 8.60 -5.03 -25.88
CA GLY A 40 7.70 -6.06 -25.32
C GLY A 40 7.72 -6.18 -23.79
N THR A 41 8.49 -5.37 -23.07
CA THR A 41 8.55 -5.38 -21.60
C THR A 41 7.76 -4.22 -20.98
N GLU A 42 7.33 -4.41 -19.72
CA GLU A 42 6.65 -3.41 -18.90
C GLU A 42 7.62 -2.65 -17.99
N GLY A 43 8.82 -2.35 -18.50
CA GLY A 43 9.88 -1.65 -17.77
C GLY A 43 10.90 -2.57 -17.10
N HIS A 44 11.88 -1.97 -16.42
CA HIS A 44 12.99 -2.65 -15.76
C HIS A 44 13.21 -2.08 -14.36
N GLY A 45 13.50 -2.97 -13.41
CA GLY A 45 13.80 -2.59 -12.02
C GLY A 45 12.72 -1.70 -11.40
N VAL A 46 13.18 -0.77 -10.55
CA VAL A 46 12.33 0.19 -9.84
C VAL A 46 12.83 1.59 -10.18
N PRO A 47 12.34 2.21 -11.27
CA PRO A 47 12.73 3.56 -11.65
C PRO A 47 12.28 4.58 -10.61
N THR A 48 12.89 5.78 -10.62
CA THR A 48 12.71 6.83 -9.62
C THR A 48 11.24 7.19 -9.37
N THR A 49 10.44 7.23 -10.43
CA THR A 49 8.99 7.49 -10.35
C THR A 49 8.22 6.41 -9.60
N CYS A 50 8.51 5.12 -9.84
CA CYS A 50 7.93 4.00 -9.09
C CYS A 50 8.33 4.08 -7.62
N PHE A 51 9.60 4.40 -7.35
CA PHE A 51 10.13 4.48 -6.00
C PHE A 51 9.44 5.56 -5.18
N ILE A 52 9.34 6.78 -5.72
CA ILE A 52 8.70 7.91 -5.02
C ILE A 52 7.20 7.68 -4.88
N SER A 53 6.54 7.16 -5.92
CA SER A 53 5.14 6.77 -5.83
C SER A 53 4.90 5.73 -4.73
N GLY A 54 5.78 4.73 -4.61
CA GLY A 54 5.71 3.71 -3.56
C GLY A 54 5.93 4.30 -2.18
N LEU A 55 6.85 5.26 -2.04
CA LEU A 55 7.09 5.98 -0.78
C LEU A 55 5.85 6.75 -0.32
N ILE A 56 5.21 7.49 -1.24
CA ILE A 56 3.97 8.23 -0.96
C ILE A 56 2.86 7.25 -0.56
N GLY A 57 2.69 6.16 -1.31
CA GLY A 57 1.70 5.13 -0.99
C GLY A 57 1.95 4.47 0.36
N GLY A 58 3.21 4.19 0.70
CA GLY A 58 3.61 3.64 2.00
C GLY A 58 3.35 4.60 3.16
N LEU A 59 3.57 5.90 2.97
CA LEU A 59 3.26 6.92 3.97
C LEU A 59 1.75 6.97 4.26
N PHE A 60 0.92 7.06 3.22
CA PHE A 60 -0.54 7.09 3.41
C PHE A 60 -1.10 5.77 3.95
N GLY A 61 -0.59 4.63 3.46
CA GLY A 61 -0.96 3.31 3.96
C GLY A 61 -0.58 3.10 5.43
N GLY A 62 0.62 3.53 5.82
CA GLY A 62 1.09 3.48 7.19
C GLY A 62 0.31 4.40 8.13
N PHE A 63 0.04 5.63 7.69
CA PHE A 63 -0.78 6.58 8.44
C PHE A 63 -2.20 6.04 8.67
N GLY A 64 -2.84 5.51 7.61
CA GLY A 64 -4.17 4.89 7.71
C GLY A 64 -4.18 3.68 8.63
N GLY A 65 -3.19 2.78 8.52
CA GLY A 65 -3.06 1.62 9.42
C GLY A 65 -2.87 2.02 10.89
N GLY A 66 -2.06 3.05 11.14
CA GLY A 66 -1.86 3.60 12.48
C GLY A 66 -3.14 4.19 13.09
N LEU A 67 -3.96 4.88 12.30
CA LEU A 67 -5.25 5.40 12.75
C LEU A 67 -6.23 4.28 13.14
N VAL A 68 -6.26 3.20 12.36
CA VAL A 68 -7.10 2.03 12.67
C VAL A 68 -6.66 1.38 13.97
N TYR A 69 -5.35 1.15 14.13
CA TYR A 69 -4.80 0.62 15.38
C TYR A 69 -5.18 1.49 16.59
N TYR A 70 -4.98 2.80 16.48
CA TYR A 70 -5.32 3.74 17.55
C TYR A 70 -6.81 3.70 17.91
N ALA A 71 -7.70 3.65 16.91
CA ALA A 71 -9.13 3.58 17.14
C ALA A 71 -9.55 2.28 17.85
N ILE A 72 -8.95 1.15 17.48
CA ILE A 72 -9.24 -0.15 18.10
C ILE A 72 -8.67 -0.19 19.53
N ASP A 73 -7.42 0.24 19.74
CA ASP A 73 -6.81 0.30 21.08
C ASP A 73 -7.63 1.19 22.03
N ALA A 74 -8.07 2.36 21.55
CA ALA A 74 -8.95 3.24 22.32
C ALA A 74 -10.32 2.60 22.65
N ALA A 75 -10.84 1.73 21.79
CA ALA A 75 -12.06 0.98 22.05
C ALA A 75 -11.83 -0.16 23.05
N VAL A 76 -10.74 -0.91 22.91
CA VAL A 76 -10.37 -2.01 23.81
C VAL A 76 -10.09 -1.49 25.23
N GLN A 77 -9.41 -0.34 25.38
CA GLN A 77 -9.13 0.24 26.69
C GLN A 77 -10.40 0.72 27.44
N LYS A 78 -11.48 1.02 26.72
CA LYS A 78 -12.78 1.36 27.30
C LYS A 78 -13.63 0.14 27.64
N SER A 79 -13.23 -1.03 27.16
CA SER A 79 -13.94 -2.29 27.36
C SER A 79 -13.70 -2.84 28.76
N THR A 80 -14.76 -3.37 29.38
CA THR A 80 -14.67 -4.05 30.68
C THR A 80 -14.12 -5.49 30.54
N TYR A 81 -14.01 -6.01 29.32
CA TYR A 81 -13.64 -7.41 29.05
C TYR A 81 -12.13 -7.65 29.03
N PHE A 82 -11.32 -6.62 28.77
CA PHE A 82 -9.88 -6.74 28.61
C PHE A 82 -9.15 -5.85 29.64
N THR A 83 -8.80 -6.45 30.77
CA THR A 83 -8.16 -5.75 31.91
C THR A 83 -6.64 -5.80 31.88
N ASP A 84 -6.04 -6.74 31.15
CA ASP A 84 -4.59 -6.83 30.97
C ASP A 84 -4.14 -5.94 29.78
N PRO A 85 -3.32 -4.90 30.03
CA PRO A 85 -2.82 -4.02 28.97
C PRO A 85 -2.09 -4.75 27.85
N ALA A 86 -1.36 -5.84 28.14
CA ALA A 86 -0.60 -6.57 27.15
C ALA A 86 -1.52 -7.30 26.14
N ILE A 87 -2.63 -7.86 26.64
CA ILE A 87 -3.64 -8.52 25.82
C ILE A 87 -4.37 -7.49 24.96
N SER A 88 -4.70 -6.33 25.54
CA SER A 88 -5.39 -5.25 24.83
C SER A 88 -4.59 -4.71 23.64
N ILE A 89 -3.30 -4.44 23.85
CA ILE A 89 -2.37 -3.99 22.79
C ILE A 89 -2.23 -5.07 21.71
N GLY A 90 -2.07 -6.34 22.11
CA GLY A 90 -1.95 -7.46 21.18
C GLY A 90 -3.19 -7.63 20.31
N LEU A 91 -4.38 -7.53 20.90
CA LEU A 91 -5.65 -7.62 20.17
C LEU A 91 -5.83 -6.46 19.19
N ALA A 92 -5.55 -5.24 19.63
CA ALA A 92 -5.60 -4.06 18.77
C ALA A 92 -4.63 -4.15 17.59
N ALA A 93 -3.43 -4.70 17.82
CA ALA A 93 -2.44 -4.92 16.77
C ALA A 93 -2.93 -5.94 15.73
N ILE A 94 -3.44 -7.10 16.17
CA ILE A 94 -3.92 -8.15 15.27
C ILE A 94 -5.10 -7.65 14.43
N LEU A 95 -6.07 -6.99 15.06
CA LEU A 95 -7.25 -6.46 14.37
C LEU A 95 -6.87 -5.32 13.42
N GLY A 96 -6.00 -4.40 13.84
CA GLY A 96 -5.54 -3.30 13.01
C GLY A 96 -4.79 -3.78 11.76
N VAL A 97 -3.89 -4.76 11.93
CA VAL A 97 -3.19 -5.41 10.80
C VAL A 97 -4.17 -6.16 9.90
N GLY A 98 -5.18 -6.82 10.46
CA GLY A 98 -6.25 -7.48 9.70
C GLY A 98 -7.01 -6.51 8.79
N VAL A 99 -7.47 -5.37 9.35
CA VAL A 99 -8.15 -4.31 8.58
C VAL A 99 -7.25 -3.77 7.47
N PHE A 100 -5.96 -3.54 7.79
CA PHE A 100 -4.98 -3.10 6.80
C PHE A 100 -4.86 -4.08 5.62
N PHE A 101 -4.74 -5.38 5.90
CA PHE A 101 -4.65 -6.40 4.85
C PHE A 101 -5.91 -6.49 4.00
N ILE A 102 -7.10 -6.41 4.60
CA ILE A 102 -8.37 -6.42 3.85
C ILE A 102 -8.40 -5.28 2.83
N ASN A 103 -8.08 -4.06 3.27
CA ASN A 103 -8.04 -2.90 2.38
C ASN A 103 -6.93 -3.01 1.32
N ALA A 104 -5.75 -3.52 1.68
CA ALA A 104 -4.65 -3.72 0.75
C ALA A 104 -5.05 -4.69 -0.38
N VAL A 105 -5.75 -5.78 -0.04
CA VAL A 105 -6.21 -6.78 -0.99
C VAL A 105 -7.27 -6.19 -1.94
N ILE A 106 -8.28 -5.50 -1.41
CA ILE A 106 -9.31 -4.82 -2.23
C ILE A 106 -8.67 -3.82 -3.19
N ALA A 107 -7.74 -2.99 -2.70
CA ALA A 107 -7.02 -2.03 -3.51
C ALA A 107 -6.19 -2.70 -4.62
N SER A 108 -5.52 -3.81 -4.33
CA SER A 108 -4.73 -4.56 -5.33
C SER A 108 -5.59 -5.14 -6.46
N TYR A 109 -6.77 -5.69 -6.13
CA TYR A 109 -7.68 -6.26 -7.13
C TYR A 109 -8.36 -5.19 -7.98
N ASN A 110 -8.59 -3.98 -7.44
CA ASN A 110 -9.18 -2.87 -8.19
C ASN A 110 -8.23 -2.32 -9.28
N ILE A 111 -6.92 -2.27 -9.01
CA ILE A 111 -5.92 -1.74 -9.95
C ILE A 111 -5.55 -2.81 -10.99
N GLY A 112 -5.12 -3.99 -10.56
CA GLY A 112 -4.81 -5.14 -11.41
C GLY A 112 -3.54 -5.01 -12.28
N GLY A 113 -2.75 -6.11 -12.30
CA GLY A 113 -1.53 -6.23 -13.10
C GLY A 113 -0.40 -5.30 -12.66
N THR A 114 0.66 -5.21 -13.46
CA THR A 114 1.82 -4.35 -13.17
C THR A 114 1.43 -2.87 -13.23
N ILE A 115 1.86 -2.12 -12.22
CA ILE A 115 1.78 -0.65 -12.16
C ILE A 115 3.15 -0.05 -11.94
N GLU A 116 3.35 1.13 -12.52
CA GLU A 116 4.61 1.88 -12.40
C GLU A 116 4.48 3.12 -11.48
N GLY A 117 3.34 3.27 -10.82
CA GLY A 117 3.10 4.31 -9.82
C GLY A 117 1.91 5.20 -10.15
N MET A 118 1.82 6.33 -9.44
CA MET A 118 0.65 7.25 -9.46
C MET A 118 0.30 7.81 -10.84
N HIS A 119 1.23 7.79 -11.78
CA HIS A 119 1.06 8.30 -13.13
C HIS A 119 0.58 7.26 -14.13
N ASP A 120 0.47 6.01 -13.71
CA ASP A 120 -0.06 4.94 -14.54
C ASP A 120 -1.51 5.26 -14.94
N PRO A 121 -1.91 5.10 -16.21
CA PRO A 121 -3.30 5.27 -16.64
C PRO A 121 -4.32 4.50 -15.79
N LYS A 122 -3.91 3.38 -15.19
CA LYS A 122 -4.75 2.56 -14.29
C LYS A 122 -5.10 3.27 -12.98
N PHE A 123 -4.32 4.27 -12.55
CA PHE A 123 -4.62 5.04 -11.33
C PHE A 123 -5.94 5.82 -11.41
N LYS A 124 -6.52 5.99 -12.61
CA LYS A 124 -7.88 6.53 -12.80
C LYS A 124 -8.96 5.70 -12.08
N ARG A 125 -8.67 4.45 -11.73
CA ARG A 125 -9.58 3.56 -10.97
C ARG A 125 -9.53 3.79 -9.46
N ILE A 126 -8.68 4.69 -8.95
CA ILE A 126 -8.49 4.89 -7.51
C ILE A 126 -9.79 5.26 -6.78
N GLY A 127 -10.68 6.04 -7.40
CA GLY A 127 -11.92 6.47 -6.77
C GLY A 127 -12.85 5.30 -6.41
N ARG A 128 -12.96 4.31 -7.30
CA ARG A 128 -13.73 3.09 -7.04
C ARG A 128 -13.09 2.25 -5.94
N GLY A 129 -11.77 2.09 -5.98
CA GLY A 129 -11.02 1.36 -4.96
C GLY A 129 -11.14 2.00 -3.58
N ALA A 130 -11.02 3.32 -3.51
CA ALA A 130 -11.15 4.09 -2.27
C ALA A 130 -12.55 3.94 -1.67
N LEU A 131 -13.60 4.03 -2.49
CA LEU A 131 -14.97 3.82 -2.04
C LEU A 131 -15.18 2.38 -1.51
N SER A 132 -14.70 1.37 -2.23
CA SER A 132 -14.79 -0.03 -1.77
C SER A 132 -14.03 -0.26 -0.46
N CYS A 133 -12.83 0.32 -0.31
CA CYS A 133 -12.07 0.24 0.93
C CYS A 133 -12.78 0.97 2.09
N ALA A 134 -13.41 2.12 1.83
CA ALA A 134 -14.17 2.85 2.84
C ALA A 134 -15.36 2.02 3.35
N ILE A 135 -16.13 1.41 2.44
CA ILE A 135 -17.26 0.54 2.81
C ILE A 135 -16.75 -0.69 3.60
N ALA A 136 -15.69 -1.34 3.12
CA ALA A 136 -15.10 -2.48 3.81
C ALA A 136 -14.60 -2.10 5.21
N SER A 137 -13.95 -0.94 5.36
CA SER A 137 -13.47 -0.45 6.66
C SER A 137 -14.61 -0.18 7.64
N ILE A 138 -15.74 0.35 7.18
CA ILE A 138 -16.93 0.55 8.04
C ILE A 138 -17.45 -0.80 8.53
N VAL A 139 -17.64 -1.76 7.61
CA VAL A 139 -18.18 -3.09 7.95
C VAL A 139 -17.25 -3.81 8.92
N VAL A 140 -15.95 -3.89 8.61
CA VAL A 140 -14.98 -4.56 9.48
C VAL A 140 -14.82 -3.80 10.81
N GLY A 141 -14.89 -2.47 10.79
CA GLY A 141 -14.87 -1.65 12.00
C GLY A 141 -16.01 -1.98 12.97
N VAL A 142 -17.22 -2.20 12.47
CA VAL A 142 -18.35 -2.66 13.29
C VAL A 142 -18.04 -4.01 13.95
N PHE A 143 -17.50 -4.97 13.19
CA PHE A 143 -17.09 -6.26 13.75
C PHE A 143 -15.98 -6.12 14.79
N CYS A 144 -14.99 -5.25 14.55
CA CYS A 144 -13.92 -4.99 15.51
C CYS A 144 -14.48 -4.46 16.84
N VAL A 145 -15.41 -3.51 16.83
CA VAL A 145 -16.03 -2.98 18.05
C VAL A 145 -16.84 -4.05 18.79
N LEU A 146 -17.62 -4.85 18.06
CA LEU A 146 -18.39 -5.95 18.65
C LEU A 146 -17.48 -6.98 19.33
N LEU A 147 -16.34 -7.31 18.72
CA LEU A 147 -15.37 -8.27 19.26
C LEU A 147 -14.59 -7.72 20.45
N THR A 148 -14.38 -6.41 20.54
CA THR A 148 -13.55 -5.80 21.59
C THR A 148 -14.34 -5.36 22.83
N GLY A 149 -15.65 -5.12 22.73
CA GLY A 149 -16.41 -4.66 23.89
C GLY A 149 -17.93 -4.72 23.82
N GLY A 150 -18.53 -5.13 22.70
CA GLY A 150 -19.96 -4.91 22.46
C GLY A 150 -20.30 -3.43 22.22
N ILE A 151 -21.53 -3.14 21.78
CA ILE A 151 -22.01 -1.75 21.54
C ILE A 151 -22.27 -1.04 22.87
#